data_AF-A0A5R9KQG9-F1
#
_entry.id   AF-A0A5R9KQG9-F1
#
_cell.length_a   1.000
_cell.length_b   1.000
_cell.length_c   1.000
_cell.angle_alpha   90.00
_cell.angle_beta   90.00
_cell.angle_gamma   90.00
#
_symmetry.space_group_name_H-M   'P 1'
#
loop_
_entity.id
_entity.type
_entity.pdbx_description
1 polymer ?
#
loop_
_entity_poly.entity_id
_entity_poly.type
_entity_poly.pdbx_seq_one_letter_code
_entity_poly.pdbx_strand_id
1 'polypeptide(L)'
;MNSQQPVNPAPNLLQRLDLDFALRAAALGVWELDPVTQIINWDDQCRQFFGLSKKNQLSYDQAIEYVHSDDLERINQAVLWAMNPSSDGIYDQTYRTMGAEDGKLRWVRFLGRSYFKTEAFTGLLVWRRK
;
A
#
# COMPACT_ATOMS: atom_id res chain seq x y z
N MET A 1 -18.81 -47.06 -0.37
CA MET A 1 -18.91 -45.80 -1.12
C MET A 1 -19.50 -44.75 -0.19
N ASN A 2 -18.69 -43.80 0.28
CA ASN A 2 -19.15 -42.46 0.69
C ASN A 2 -17.92 -41.61 0.96
N SER A 3 -17.51 -40.89 -0.07
CA SER A 3 -16.42 -39.93 -0.06
C SER A 3 -16.97 -38.59 0.39
N GLN A 4 -16.87 -38.25 1.67
CA GLN A 4 -17.11 -36.88 2.13
C GLN A 4 -15.81 -36.09 1.98
N GLN A 5 -15.77 -35.17 1.01
CA GLN A 5 -14.72 -34.16 0.90
C GLN A 5 -14.85 -33.13 2.04
N PRO A 6 -13.74 -32.58 2.57
CA PRO A 6 -13.81 -31.54 3.59
C PRO A 6 -14.29 -30.22 2.96
N VAL A 7 -15.37 -29.67 3.54
CA VAL A 7 -15.88 -28.33 3.22
C VAL A 7 -14.89 -27.31 3.79
N ASN A 8 -14.16 -26.59 2.92
CA ASN A 8 -13.34 -25.44 3.33
C ASN A 8 -14.27 -24.37 3.95
N PRO A 9 -14.09 -23.94 5.21
CA PRO A 9 -14.86 -22.83 5.72
C PRO A 9 -14.39 -21.55 5.04
N ALA A 10 -15.31 -20.78 4.49
CA ALA A 10 -15.04 -19.44 3.99
C ALA A 10 -14.43 -18.59 5.12
N PRO A 11 -13.49 -17.67 4.82
CA PRO A 11 -12.89 -16.81 5.85
C PRO A 11 -13.97 -16.05 6.62
N ASN A 12 -13.87 -16.10 7.94
CA ASN A 12 -14.92 -15.72 8.89
C ASN A 12 -15.22 -14.20 8.79
N LEU A 13 -16.48 -13.83 8.55
CA LEU A 13 -16.92 -12.43 8.31
C LEU A 13 -16.53 -11.47 9.45
N LEU A 14 -16.46 -11.97 10.68
CA LEU A 14 -16.05 -11.20 11.86
C LEU A 14 -14.58 -10.75 11.80
N GLN A 15 -13.69 -11.57 11.23
CA GLN A 15 -12.26 -11.22 11.10
C GLN A 15 -12.02 -10.07 10.12
N ARG A 16 -12.87 -9.95 9.08
CA ARG A 16 -12.79 -8.86 8.10
C ARG A 16 -13.27 -7.53 8.68
N LEU A 17 -14.36 -7.56 9.44
CA LEU A 17 -14.92 -6.37 10.09
C LEU A 17 -13.94 -5.78 11.14
N ASP A 18 -13.27 -6.62 11.92
CA ASP A 18 -12.26 -6.17 12.89
C ASP A 18 -11.05 -5.50 12.19
N LEU A 19 -10.59 -6.06 11.08
CA LEU A 19 -9.46 -5.50 10.33
C LEU A 19 -9.80 -4.14 9.73
N ASP A 20 -10.91 -4.03 9.01
CA ASP A 20 -11.34 -2.76 8.39
C ASP A 20 -11.60 -1.67 9.43
N PHE A 21 -12.12 -2.05 10.60
CA PHE A 21 -12.35 -1.12 11.71
C PHE A 21 -11.03 -0.69 12.36
N ALA A 22 -10.11 -1.62 12.61
CA ALA A 22 -8.80 -1.31 13.18
C ALA A 22 -7.98 -0.41 12.25
N LEU A 23 -8.00 -0.66 10.94
CA LEU A 23 -7.34 0.17 9.93
C LEU A 23 -7.91 1.59 9.91
N ARG A 24 -9.25 1.74 9.91
CA ARG A 24 -9.90 3.05 9.99
C ARG A 24 -9.60 3.78 11.30
N ALA A 25 -9.66 3.09 12.44
CA ALA A 25 -9.40 3.66 13.76
C ALA A 25 -7.95 4.13 13.94
N ALA A 26 -6.99 3.40 13.36
CA ALA A 26 -5.59 3.79 13.34
C ALA A 26 -5.23 4.79 12.23
N ALA A 27 -6.20 5.21 11.42
CA ALA A 27 -6.01 6.05 10.23
C ALA A 27 -4.92 5.45 9.31
N LEU A 28 -5.04 4.16 9.01
CA LEU A 28 -4.17 3.44 8.10
C LEU A 28 -4.82 3.34 6.74
N GLY A 29 -4.00 3.48 5.70
CA GLY A 29 -4.40 3.24 4.32
C GLY A 29 -3.83 1.93 3.81
N VAL A 30 -4.57 1.26 2.93
CA VAL A 30 -4.11 0.08 2.20
C VAL A 30 -3.73 0.50 0.78
N TRP A 31 -2.62 -0.05 0.31
CA TRP A 31 -2.15 0.15 -1.05
C TRP A 31 -1.63 -1.16 -1.64
N GLU A 32 -1.82 -1.29 -2.94
CA GLU A 32 -1.36 -2.44 -3.73
C GLU A 32 -0.71 -1.90 -5.00
N LEU A 33 0.48 -2.40 -5.32
CA LEU A 33 1.21 -2.06 -6.53
C LEU A 33 1.37 -3.34 -7.35
N ASP A 34 0.72 -3.38 -8.51
CA ASP A 34 0.94 -4.45 -9.46
C ASP A 34 2.28 -4.20 -10.19
N PRO A 35 3.30 -5.06 -10.01
CA PRO A 35 4.62 -4.87 -10.62
C PRO A 35 4.62 -5.06 -12.14
N VAL A 36 3.63 -5.78 -12.70
CA VAL A 36 3.51 -6.04 -14.14
C VAL A 36 2.89 -4.84 -14.83
N THR A 37 1.76 -4.35 -14.32
CA THR A 37 1.05 -3.21 -14.92
C THR A 37 1.55 -1.86 -14.43
N GLN A 38 2.36 -1.82 -13.37
CA GLN A 38 2.82 -0.61 -12.70
C GLN A 38 1.65 0.26 -12.19
N ILE A 39 0.53 -0.36 -11.87
CA ILE A 39 -0.65 0.32 -11.36
C ILE A 39 -0.68 0.20 -9.83
N ILE A 40 -0.85 1.34 -9.19
CA ILE A 40 -1.09 1.46 -7.75
C ILE A 40 -2.58 1.66 -7.50
N ASN A 41 -3.14 0.78 -6.67
CA ASN A 41 -4.47 0.92 -6.09
C ASN A 41 -4.35 1.49 -4.68
N TRP A 42 -5.04 2.59 -4.42
CA TRP A 42 -5.14 3.26 -3.12
C TRP A 42 -6.57 3.17 -2.59
N ASP A 43 -6.70 2.75 -1.34
CA ASP A 43 -7.95 2.86 -0.63
C ASP A 43 -8.33 4.31 -0.30
N ASP A 44 -9.49 4.47 0.31
CA ASP A 44 -10.06 5.77 0.65
C ASP A 44 -9.18 6.58 1.60
N GLN A 45 -8.46 5.92 2.52
CA GLN A 45 -7.56 6.61 3.42
C GLN A 45 -6.26 7.06 2.76
N CYS A 46 -5.65 6.23 1.91
CA CYS A 46 -4.50 6.62 1.11
C CYS A 46 -4.83 7.88 0.29
N ARG A 47 -6.01 7.93 -0.35
CA ARG A 47 -6.43 9.13 -1.10
C ARG A 47 -6.50 10.39 -0.24
N GLN A 48 -7.06 10.28 0.96
CA GLN A 48 -7.14 11.42 1.89
C GLN A 48 -5.74 11.91 2.31
N PHE A 49 -4.77 11.00 2.50
CA PHE A 49 -3.41 11.39 2.83
C PHE A 49 -2.68 12.12 1.69
N PHE A 50 -3.01 11.78 0.44
CA PHE A 50 -2.42 12.44 -0.74
C PHE A 50 -3.24 13.63 -1.24
N GLY A 51 -4.38 13.93 -0.60
CA GLY A 51 -5.26 15.03 -0.99
C GLY A 51 -5.90 14.81 -2.37
N LEU A 52 -6.22 13.56 -2.71
CA LEU A 52 -6.88 13.19 -3.97
C LEU A 52 -8.39 13.02 -3.76
N SER A 53 -9.19 13.79 -4.49
CA SER A 53 -10.66 13.72 -4.37
C SER A 53 -11.33 12.59 -5.18
N LYS A 54 -10.73 12.15 -6.30
CA LYS A 54 -11.43 11.28 -7.28
C LYS A 54 -10.66 10.08 -7.85
N LYS A 55 -9.34 9.97 -7.66
CA LYS A 55 -8.54 8.88 -8.23
C LYS A 55 -8.10 7.89 -7.15
N ASN A 56 -8.59 6.66 -7.24
CA ASN A 56 -8.19 5.51 -6.41
C ASN A 56 -7.18 4.60 -7.12
N GLN A 57 -6.94 4.84 -8.40
CA GLN A 57 -6.02 4.08 -9.22
C GLN A 57 -5.13 5.07 -9.99
N LEU A 58 -3.84 4.84 -9.94
CA LEU A 58 -2.82 5.69 -10.55
C LEU A 58 -1.63 4.84 -10.96
N SER A 59 -0.86 5.27 -11.97
CA SER A 59 0.41 4.58 -12.26
C SER A 59 1.44 4.87 -11.17
N TYR A 60 2.45 4.02 -11.05
CA TYR A 60 3.61 4.25 -10.18
C TYR A 60 4.27 5.61 -10.47
N ASP A 61 4.43 5.95 -11.75
CA ASP A 61 5.00 7.24 -12.18
C ASP A 61 4.17 8.43 -11.68
N GLN A 62 2.83 8.33 -11.75
CA GLN A 62 1.95 9.37 -11.19
C GLN A 62 2.05 9.44 -9.67
N ALA A 63 2.26 8.30 -9.00
CA ALA A 63 2.36 8.26 -7.55
C ALA A 63 3.63 8.94 -7.05
N ILE A 64 4.75 8.76 -7.76
CA ILE A 64 6.03 9.31 -7.33
C ILE A 64 6.13 10.82 -7.55
N GLU A 65 5.32 11.39 -8.44
CA GLU A 65 5.18 12.85 -8.58
C GLU A 65 4.71 13.53 -7.29
N TYR A 66 4.01 12.81 -6.42
CA TYR A 66 3.59 13.32 -5.11
C TYR A 66 4.66 13.19 -4.02
N VAL A 67 5.80 12.56 -4.31
CA VAL A 67 6.93 12.45 -3.37
C VAL A 67 7.76 13.72 -3.44
N HIS A 68 8.21 14.22 -2.29
CA HIS A 68 9.11 15.37 -2.25
C HIS A 68 10.42 15.06 -3.03
N SER A 69 10.93 16.03 -3.80
CA SER A 69 12.09 15.84 -4.69
C SER A 69 13.30 15.22 -3.99
N ASP A 70 13.62 15.70 -2.78
CA ASP A 70 14.74 15.20 -1.96
C ASP A 70 14.61 13.72 -1.55
N ASP A 71 13.39 13.19 -1.51
CA ASP A 71 13.12 11.80 -1.11
C ASP A 71 13.04 10.87 -2.33
N LEU A 72 12.84 11.40 -3.54
CA LEU A 72 12.46 10.65 -4.74
C LEU A 72 13.46 9.55 -5.14
N GLU A 73 14.76 9.87 -5.14
CA GLU A 73 15.80 8.89 -5.49
C GLU A 73 15.85 7.72 -4.51
N ARG A 74 15.85 8.03 -3.20
CA ARG A 74 15.83 7.03 -2.13
C ARG A 74 14.61 6.13 -2.21
N ILE A 75 13.44 6.71 -2.47
CA ILE A 75 12.18 5.95 -2.58
C ILE A 75 12.20 5.02 -3.79
N ASN A 76 12.65 5.50 -4.95
CA ASN A 76 12.81 4.64 -6.12
C ASN A 76 13.74 3.45 -5.86
N GLN A 77 14.90 3.70 -5.23
CA GLN A 77 15.83 2.62 -4.90
C GLN A 77 15.23 1.62 -3.92
N ALA A 78 14.49 2.09 -2.92
CA ALA A 78 13.84 1.22 -1.94
C ALA A 78 12.72 0.37 -2.57
N VAL A 79 11.93 0.93 -3.50
CA VAL A 79 10.92 0.17 -4.24
C VAL A 79 11.57 -0.88 -5.14
N LEU A 80 12.60 -0.51 -5.90
CA LEU A 80 13.35 -1.44 -6.75
C LEU A 80 13.99 -2.57 -5.93
N TRP A 81 14.54 -2.24 -4.77
CA TRP A 81 15.09 -3.24 -3.86
C TRP A 81 14.01 -4.19 -3.32
N ALA A 82 12.89 -3.63 -2.84
CA ALA A 82 11.78 -4.44 -2.33
C ALA A 82 11.11 -5.30 -3.42
N MET A 83 11.26 -4.96 -4.70
CA MET A 83 10.82 -5.77 -5.84
C MET A 83 11.89 -6.75 -6.35
N ASN A 84 13.12 -6.68 -5.84
CA ASN A 84 14.18 -7.59 -6.24
C ASN A 84 13.94 -8.97 -5.59
N PRO A 85 13.89 -10.08 -6.35
CA PRO A 85 13.74 -11.43 -5.79
C PRO A 85 14.85 -11.84 -4.80
N SER A 86 15.98 -11.14 -4.82
CA SER A 86 17.11 -11.34 -3.90
C SER A 86 16.94 -10.61 -2.56
N SER A 87 15.91 -9.76 -2.42
CA SER A 87 15.58 -9.07 -1.18
C SER A 87 14.70 -9.94 -0.26
N ASP A 88 14.46 -9.46 0.96
CA ASP A 88 13.46 -10.02 1.87
C ASP A 88 12.00 -9.61 1.49
N GLY A 89 11.85 -8.82 0.44
CA GLY A 89 10.60 -8.27 -0.05
C GLY A 89 10.01 -7.19 0.85
N ILE A 90 10.72 -6.71 1.87
CA ILE A 90 10.17 -5.74 2.83
C ILE A 90 10.38 -4.32 2.31
N TYR A 91 9.31 -3.54 2.30
CA TYR A 91 9.35 -2.10 2.07
C TYR A 91 8.92 -1.38 3.35
N ASP A 92 9.81 -0.58 3.93
CA ASP A 92 9.50 0.27 5.09
C ASP A 92 10.18 1.62 4.89
N GLN A 93 9.41 2.60 4.42
CA GLN A 93 9.94 3.92 4.12
C GLN A 93 9.05 5.00 4.71
N THR A 94 9.68 5.93 5.43
CA THR A 94 9.06 7.18 5.87
C THR A 94 9.60 8.32 5.02
N TYR A 95 8.72 9.13 4.46
CA TYR A 95 9.10 10.22 3.55
C TYR A 95 8.05 11.32 3.49
N ARG A 96 8.44 12.44 2.86
CA ARG A 96 7.56 13.58 2.62
C ARG A 96 6.77 13.41 1.34
N THR A 97 5.50 13.76 1.38
CA THR A 97 4.64 13.88 0.21
C THR A 97 4.04 15.27 0.11
N MET A 98 3.70 15.65 -1.11
CA MET A 98 3.02 16.90 -1.44
C MET A 98 1.58 16.57 -1.84
N GLY A 99 0.62 17.22 -1.19
CA GLY A 99 -0.79 17.03 -1.54
C GLY A 99 -1.09 17.47 -2.96
N ALA A 100 -1.79 16.62 -3.70
CA ALA A 100 -2.09 16.83 -5.12
C ALA A 100 -2.90 18.12 -5.36
N GLU A 101 -3.90 18.39 -4.52
CA GLU A 101 -4.82 19.52 -4.70
C GLU A 101 -4.45 20.73 -3.83
N ASP A 102 -3.81 20.53 -2.68
CA ASP A 102 -3.54 21.60 -1.71
C ASP A 102 -2.07 21.97 -1.55
N GLY A 103 -1.16 21.24 -2.19
CA GLY A 103 0.29 21.47 -2.12
C GLY A 103 0.87 21.37 -0.71
N LYS A 104 0.15 20.79 0.26
CA LYS A 104 0.64 20.72 1.64
C LYS A 104 1.62 19.58 1.79
N LEU A 105 2.74 19.89 2.44
CA LEU A 105 3.74 18.90 2.86
C LEU A 105 3.15 18.00 3.96
N ARG A 106 3.27 16.70 3.78
CA ARG A 106 2.83 15.67 4.74
C ARG A 106 3.92 14.64 4.93
N TRP A 107 3.99 14.07 6.13
CA TRP A 107 4.85 12.93 6.42
C TRP A 107 4.02 11.65 6.43
N VAL A 108 4.50 10.66 5.70
CA VAL A 108 3.86 9.34 5.56
C VAL A 108 4.89 8.26 5.79
N ARG A 109 4.44 7.11 6.31
CA ARG A 109 5.25 5.89 6.37
C ARG A 109 4.51 4.78 5.64
N PHE A 110 5.13 4.29 4.59
CA PHE A 110 4.67 3.17 3.81
C PHE A 110 5.34 1.90 4.31
N LEU A 111 4.52 0.92 4.73
CA LEU A 111 4.97 -0.44 4.91
C LEU A 111 4.39 -1.30 3.81
N GLY A 112 5.17 -2.22 3.30
CA GLY A 112 4.79 -3.12 2.22
C GLY A 112 5.58 -4.41 2.30
N ARG A 113 5.01 -5.45 1.70
CA ARG A 113 5.74 -6.68 1.49
C ARG A 113 5.45 -7.23 0.10
N SER A 114 6.51 -7.49 -0.65
CA SER A 114 6.48 -8.20 -1.92
C SER A 114 6.43 -9.70 -1.66
N TYR A 115 5.54 -10.39 -2.38
CA TYR A 115 5.46 -11.85 -2.35
C TYR A 115 5.93 -12.42 -3.68
N PHE A 116 7.19 -12.86 -3.73
CA PHE A 116 7.82 -13.39 -4.95
C PHE A 116 7.35 -14.80 -5.35
N LYS A 117 6.33 -15.36 -4.68
CA LYS A 117 5.96 -16.79 -4.79
C LYS A 117 4.63 -17.07 -5.49
N THR A 118 3.83 -16.05 -5.78
CA THR A 118 2.63 -16.07 -6.64
C THR A 118 2.24 -14.61 -6.88
N GLU A 119 1.94 -14.24 -8.12
CA GLU A 119 1.71 -12.89 -8.66
C GLU A 119 0.67 -12.03 -7.90
N ALA A 120 0.97 -11.56 -6.68
CA ALA A 120 0.13 -10.59 -5.96
C ALA A 120 0.94 -9.78 -4.92
N PHE A 121 0.65 -8.49 -4.83
CA PHE A 121 1.35 -7.52 -3.98
C PHE A 121 0.35 -6.94 -2.96
N THR A 122 0.67 -6.91 -1.68
CA THR A 122 -0.23 -6.28 -0.69
C THR A 122 0.58 -5.63 0.42
N GLY A 123 0.38 -4.32 0.63
CA GLY A 123 1.07 -3.52 1.66
C GLY A 123 0.11 -2.81 2.62
N LEU A 124 0.63 -2.42 3.78
CA LEU A 124 -0.08 -1.73 4.86
C LEU A 124 0.59 -0.37 5.12
N LEU A 125 -0.07 0.76 4.91
CA LEU A 125 0.47 2.05 5.33
C LEU A 125 0.31 2.21 6.85
N VAL A 126 1.36 2.59 7.60
CA VAL A 126 1.25 2.90 9.05
C VAL A 126 1.67 4.34 9.31
N TRP A 127 0.75 5.20 9.74
CA TRP A 127 1.04 6.60 10.02
C TRP A 127 1.32 6.87 11.51
N ARG A 128 2.16 7.88 11.82
CA ARG A 128 2.31 8.46 13.17
C ARG A 128 2.25 9.98 13.12
N ARG A 129 1.40 10.58 13.98
CA ARG A 129 1.47 12.01 14.32
C ARG A 129 2.76 12.30 15.07
N LYS A 130 3.40 13.44 14.76
CA LYS A 130 4.03 14.26 15.79
C LYS A 130 3.00 15.27 16.27
#